data_AF-A0AAD4LUC6-F1
#
_entry.id   AF-A0AAD4LUC6-F1
#
_cell.length_a   1.000
_cell.length_b   1.000
_cell.length_c   1.000
_cell.angle_alpha   90.00
_cell.angle_beta   90.00
_cell.angle_gamma   90.00
#
_symmetry.space_group_name_H-M   'P 1'
#
loop_
_entity.id
_entity.type
_entity.pdbx_description
1 polymer ?
#
loop_
_entity_poly.entity_id
_entity_poly.type
_entity_poly.pdbx_seq_one_letter_code
_entity_poly.pdbx_strand_id
1 'polypeptide(L)' 'MTLSHSPEEDAQKIVSRHIKLLHRYNEAKDAAQIIIGKLAVQKKTTIRQIHEDYGLTDDD' A
#
# COMPACT_ATOMS: atom_id res chain seq x y z
N MET A 1 3.67 -20.22 -34.75
CA MET A 1 4.84 -20.19 -33.85
C MET A 1 4.31 -19.88 -32.45
N THR A 2 3.89 -20.91 -31.71
CA THR A 2 3.35 -20.76 -30.36
C THR A 2 4.50 -20.54 -29.40
N LEU A 3 4.59 -19.34 -28.81
CA LEU A 3 5.54 -19.08 -27.71
C LEU A 3 5.16 -19.96 -26.53
N SER A 4 5.86 -21.09 -26.40
CA SER A 4 5.90 -21.91 -25.20
C SER A 4 6.55 -21.09 -24.09
N HIS A 5 5.73 -20.40 -23.30
CA HIS A 5 6.19 -19.85 -22.03
C HIS A 5 6.48 -21.02 -21.09
N SER A 6 7.67 -21.07 -20.51
CA SER A 6 7.99 -22.10 -19.52
C SER A 6 7.25 -21.76 -18.22
N PRO A 7 6.67 -22.75 -17.50
CA PRO A 7 5.91 -22.49 -16.27
C PRO A 7 6.71 -21.73 -15.20
N GLU A 8 8.04 -21.84 -15.23
CA GLU A 8 8.94 -21.07 -14.37
C GLU A 8 8.99 -19.58 -14.72
N GLU A 9 8.93 -19.22 -16.01
CA GLU A 9 8.89 -17.81 -16.45
C GLU A 9 7.57 -17.14 -16.06
N ASP A 10 6.45 -17.86 -16.13
CA ASP A 10 5.15 -17.35 -15.69
C ASP A 10 5.10 -17.18 -14.16
N ALA A 11 5.66 -18.13 -13.40
CA ALA A 11 5.78 -17.99 -11.95
C ALA A 11 6.61 -16.77 -11.56
N GLN A 12 7.76 -16.55 -12.21
CA GLN A 12 8.60 -15.37 -11.97
C GLN A 12 7.88 -14.06 -12.31
N LYS A 13 7.11 -14.01 -13.41
CA LYS A 13 6.29 -12.84 -13.76
C LYS A 13 5.23 -12.56 -12.70
N ILE A 14 4.56 -13.59 -12.18
CA ILE A 14 3.55 -13.44 -11.14
C ILE A 14 4.18 -12.88 -9.86
N VAL A 15 5.29 -13.45 -9.40
CA VAL A 15 6.00 -12.99 -8.19
C VAL A 15 6.49 -11.55 -8.37
N SER A 16 7.12 -11.24 -9.51
CA SER A 16 7.59 -9.89 -9.81
C SER A 16 6.45 -8.88 -9.83
N ARG A 17 5.28 -9.25 -10.35
CA ARG A 17 4.08 -8.41 -10.31
C ARG A 17 3.61 -8.16 -8.88
N HIS A 18 3.56 -9.19 -8.04
CA HIS A 18 3.16 -9.04 -6.64
C HIS A 18 4.12 -8.14 -5.85
N ILE A 19 5.43 -8.32 -6.03
CA ILE A 19 6.45 -7.47 -5.40
C ILE A 19 6.25 -6.00 -5.81
N LYS A 20 6.04 -5.73 -7.09
CA LYS A 20 5.79 -4.35 -7.58
C LYS A 20 4.50 -3.75 -7.00
N LEU A 21 3.45 -4.54 -6.90
CA LEU A 21 2.18 -4.07 -6.29
C LEU A 21 2.36 -3.76 -4.81
N LEU A 22 3.08 -4.62 -4.07
CA LEU A 22 3.36 -4.42 -2.66
C LEU A 22 4.18 -3.15 -2.40
N HIS A 23 5.23 -2.92 -3.21
CA HIS A 23 6.01 -1.68 -3.10
C HIS A 23 5.15 -0.44 -3.37
N ARG A 24 4.33 -0.46 -4.43
CA ARG A 24 3.43 0.66 -4.73
C ARG A 24 2.41 0.91 -3.62
N TYR A 25 1.86 -0.15 -3.04
CA TYR A 25 0.95 -0.05 -1.91
C TYR A 25 1.65 0.59 -0.71
N ASN A 26 2.85 0.12 -0.35
CA ASN A 26 3.61 0.67 0.76
C ASN A 26 3.98 2.15 0.52
N GLU A 27 4.45 2.50 -0.67
CA GLU A 27 4.77 3.90 -1.02
C GLU A 27 3.55 4.82 -0.90
N ALA A 28 2.38 4.37 -1.37
CA ALA A 28 1.14 5.13 -1.23
C ALA A 28 0.71 5.25 0.24
N LYS A 29 0.83 4.16 1.02
CA LYS A 29 0.53 4.14 2.45
C LYS A 29 1.44 5.10 3.22
N ASP A 30 2.75 5.10 2.95
CA ASP A 30 3.71 5.99 3.58
C ASP A 30 3.43 7.47 3.26
N ALA A 31 3.15 7.78 1.99
CA ALA A 31 2.76 9.13 1.58
C ALA A 31 1.47 9.61 2.28
N ALA A 32 0.46 8.73 2.37
CA ALA A 32 -0.77 9.02 3.10
C ALA A 32 -0.50 9.25 4.59
N GLN A 33 0.34 8.43 5.23
CA GLN A 33 0.67 8.55 6.65
C GLN A 33 1.35 9.89 6.98
N ILE A 34 2.20 10.39 6.09
CA ILE A 34 2.81 11.73 6.21
C ILE A 34 1.73 12.82 6.20
N ILE A 35 0.76 12.73 5.30
CA ILE A 35 -0.34 13.70 5.19
C ILE A 35 -1.23 13.64 6.44
N ILE A 36 -1.56 12.43 6.91
CA ILE A 36 -2.31 12.20 8.15
C ILE A 36 -1.58 12.81 9.35
N GLY A 37 -0.26 12.63 9.45
CA GLY A 37 0.55 13.26 10.50
C GLY A 37 0.45 14.79 10.49
N LYS A 38 0.55 15.42 9.32
CA LYS A 38 0.37 16.87 9.17
C LYS A 38 -1.04 17.32 9.54
N LEU A 39 -2.05 16.55 9.15
CA LEU A 39 -3.45 16.83 9.48
C LEU A 39 -3.72 16.73 10.99
N ALA A 40 -3.15 15.72 11.65
CA ALA A 40 -3.25 15.55 13.10
C ALA A 40 -2.68 16.76 13.85
N VAL A 41 -1.51 17.26 13.42
CA VAL A 41 -0.88 18.47 13.98
C VAL A 41 -1.79 19.69 13.79
N GLN A 42 -2.36 19.89 12.60
CA GLN A 42 -3.27 21.01 12.33
C GLN A 42 -4.54 20.95 13.17
N LYS A 43 -5.13 19.76 13.34
CA LYS A 43 -6.32 19.54 14.16
C LYS A 43 -6.02 19.47 15.66
N LYS A 44 -4.76 19.59 16.09
CA LYS A 44 -4.32 19.41 17.49
C LYS A 44 -4.82 18.11 18.11
N THR A 45 -4.84 17.05 17.30
CA THR A 45 -5.29 15.72 17.71
C THR A 45 -4.20 14.69 17.41
N THR A 46 -4.44 13.43 17.77
CA THR A 46 -3.50 12.34 17.52
C THR A 46 -3.78 11.69 16.17
N ILE A 47 -2.75 11.07 15.58
CA ILE A 47 -2.91 10.27 14.35
C ILE A 47 -3.99 9.19 14.53
N ARG A 48 -4.04 8.54 15.70
CA ARG A 48 -5.05 7.53 16.02
C ARG A 48 -6.48 8.09 15.92
N GLN A 49 -6.71 9.28 16.47
CA GLN A 49 -8.01 9.94 16.38
C GLN A 49 -8.37 10.32 14.94
N ILE A 50 -7.40 10.72 14.10
CA ILE A 50 -7.65 10.89 12.66
C ILE A 50 -8.03 9.55 12.02
N HIS A 51 -7.38 8.45 12.37
CA HIS A 51 -7.77 7.14 11.82
C HIS A 51 -9.20 6.77 12.22
N GLU A 52 -9.60 7.03 13.47
CA GLU A 52 -10.98 6.80 13.94
C GLU A 52 -11.99 7.72 13.23
N ASP A 53 -11.70 9.02 13.11
CA ASP A 53 -12.56 10.05 12.47
C ASP A 53 -12.83 9.76 10.99
N TYR A 54 -11.86 9.17 10.29
CA TYR A 54 -11.95 8.86 8.85
C TYR A 54 -12.20 7.38 8.54
N GLY A 55 -12.45 6.54 9.56
CA GLY A 55 -12.67 5.09 9.35
C GLY A 55 -11.46 4.37 8.73
N LEU A 56 -10.25 4.84 9.02
CA LEU A 56 -8.97 4.22 8.63
C LEU A 56 -8.43 3.31 9.74
N THR A 57 -9.31 2.86 10.63
CA THR A 57 -8.98 1.81 11.59
C THR A 57 -8.68 0.53 10.83
N ASP A 58 -7.64 -0.18 11.27
CA ASP A 58 -7.27 -1.49 10.75
C ASP A 58 -8.45 -2.43 11.04
N ASP A 59 -9.31 -2.65 10.05
CA ASP A 59 -10.36 -3.67 10.06
C ASP A 59 -9.84 -4.88 9.26
N ASP A 60 -8.63 -5.34 9.62
CA ASP A 60 -8.02 -6.61 9.17
C ASP A 60 -6.95 -7.09 10.17
#